data_AF-A0A7Z9H3G1-F1
#
_entry.id   AF-A0A7Z9H3G1-F1
#
_cell.length_a   1.000
_cell.length_b   1.000
_cell.length_c   1.000
_cell.angle_alpha   90.00
_cell.angle_beta   90.00
_cell.angle_gamma   90.00
#
_symmetry.space_group_name_H-M   'P 1'
#
loop_
_entity.id
_entity.type
_entity.pdbx_description
1 polymer ?
#
loop_
_entity_poly.entity_id
_entity_poly.type
_entity_poly.pdbx_seq_one_letter_code
_entity_poly.pdbx_strand_id
1 'polypeptide(L)'
;MPYSPGPLLILIAALSSPAGEPITVDELSLLEPSSQVVEILATYKGRVGQTLLVEGLEEPLRLAPICRLPRRGKEEAPLLELKVLVCGPGRNGIEWTVISAGRIDAPSAAVEKQIERAIDARGSRRAQVCRWLLRLDFLDDARSARLWADLAPSPRSHEDALEWLRAGREKLGNSPDFLRYVGEIHQAHIDKPGIERRLRQMELVNDGERWHDSEGFLRRLGVIERDGTLVTLERVRLEDAVTTWVDGGGNRETLRQMIKPHIDRLISEGTVAAGLKREEVVAAWGTPEQVTWLRRGNSLFEGWYWSRREVHLVDGTVFSSND
;
A
#
# COMPACT_ATOMS: atom_id res chain seq x y z
N MET A 1 1.55 -23.46 43.75
CA MET A 1 0.60 -22.33 43.55
C MET A 1 1.43 -21.11 43.21
N PRO A 2 1.22 -20.41 42.08
CA PRO A 2 1.95 -19.17 41.83
C PRO A 2 1.44 -18.12 42.82
N TYR A 3 2.36 -17.46 43.51
CA TYR A 3 2.06 -16.39 44.46
C TYR A 3 1.41 -15.24 43.71
N SER A 4 0.11 -15.01 43.92
CA SER A 4 -0.51 -13.74 43.53
C SER A 4 -0.03 -12.69 44.53
N PRO A 5 0.65 -11.61 44.10
CA PRO A 5 1.07 -10.56 45.02
C PRO A 5 -0.17 -10.01 45.73
N GLY A 6 -0.12 -9.98 47.06
CA GLY A 6 -1.25 -9.51 47.87
C GLY A 6 -1.65 -8.08 47.48
N PRO A 7 -2.93 -7.70 47.64
CA PRO A 7 -3.45 -6.40 47.22
C PRO A 7 -2.68 -5.20 47.80
N LEU A 8 -2.00 -5.38 48.93
CA LEU A 8 -1.18 -4.39 49.60
C LEU A 8 0.15 -4.11 48.86
N LEU A 9 0.77 -5.14 48.27
CA LEU A 9 1.97 -5.02 47.43
C LEU A 9 1.64 -4.31 46.09
N ILE A 10 0.47 -4.61 45.52
CA ILE A 10 -0.03 -3.94 44.31
C ILE A 10 -0.25 -2.45 44.57
N LEU A 11 -0.84 -2.10 45.71
CA LEU A 11 -1.08 -0.71 46.10
C LEU A 11 0.22 0.07 46.32
N ILE A 12 1.20 -0.54 47.01
CA ILE A 12 2.52 0.08 47.23
C ILE A 12 3.27 0.27 45.91
N ALA A 13 3.26 -0.74 45.04
CA ALA A 13 3.90 -0.67 43.72
C ALA A 13 3.27 0.43 42.83
N ALA A 14 1.94 0.57 42.86
CA ALA A 14 1.24 1.63 42.12
C ALA A 14 1.59 3.05 42.60
N LEU A 15 1.90 3.22 43.90
CA LEU A 15 2.23 4.50 44.53
C LEU A 15 3.71 4.87 44.45
N SER A 16 4.60 3.91 44.20
CA SER A 16 6.06 4.08 44.36
C SER A 16 6.83 4.19 43.04
N SER A 17 6.18 4.02 41.88
CA SER A 17 6.90 4.07 40.61
C SER A 17 7.21 5.51 40.19
N PRO A 18 8.47 5.90 39.96
CA PRO A 18 8.77 7.15 39.31
C PRO A 18 8.12 7.15 37.93
N ALA A 19 7.56 8.30 37.52
CA ALA A 19 6.97 8.49 36.19
C ALA A 19 8.08 8.40 35.13
N GLY A 20 8.46 7.19 34.75
CA GLY A 20 9.26 6.92 33.56
C GLY A 20 8.42 7.20 32.32
N GLU A 21 9.08 7.51 31.21
CA GLU A 21 8.37 7.67 29.95
C GLU A 21 7.69 6.34 29.55
N PRO A 22 6.41 6.34 29.15
CA PRO A 22 5.71 5.11 28.82
C PRO A 22 6.35 4.46 27.59
N ILE A 23 6.57 3.15 27.67
CA ILE A 23 7.14 2.35 26.56
C ILE A 23 6.03 1.77 25.68
N THR A 24 6.36 1.23 24.52
CA THR A 24 5.38 0.50 23.70
C THR A 24 5.20 -0.93 24.20
N VAL A 25 4.08 -1.54 23.86
CA VAL A 25 3.79 -2.93 24.22
C VAL A 25 4.81 -3.93 23.66
N ASP A 26 5.38 -3.66 22.49
CA ASP A 26 6.40 -4.52 21.85
C ASP A 26 7.74 -4.48 22.59
N GLU A 27 8.02 -3.38 23.30
CA GLU A 27 9.24 -3.21 24.09
C GLU A 27 9.23 -4.02 25.38
N LEU A 28 8.07 -4.57 25.81
CA LEU A 28 8.00 -5.45 26.98
C LEU A 28 8.92 -6.66 26.86
N SER A 29 9.12 -7.16 25.63
CA SER A 29 10.04 -8.27 25.33
C SER A 29 11.52 -7.96 25.62
N LEU A 30 11.88 -6.67 25.67
CA LEU A 30 13.24 -6.21 25.92
C LEU A 30 13.54 -6.00 27.41
N LEU A 31 12.51 -6.08 28.25
CA LEU A 31 12.66 -5.88 29.69
C LEU A 31 13.05 -7.18 30.38
N GLU A 32 14.04 -7.08 31.25
CA GLU A 32 14.33 -8.18 32.18
C GLU A 32 13.20 -8.30 33.21
N PRO A 33 12.78 -9.53 33.58
CA PRO A 33 11.80 -9.76 34.63
C PRO A 33 12.36 -9.31 35.98
N SER A 34 12.22 -8.02 36.25
CA SER A 34 12.49 -7.38 37.53
C SER A 34 11.16 -6.94 38.11
N SER A 35 11.05 -6.87 39.44
CA SER A 35 9.83 -6.46 40.16
C SER A 35 9.56 -4.95 40.02
N GLN A 36 9.52 -4.45 38.78
CA GLN A 36 9.32 -3.05 38.44
C GLN A 36 7.91 -2.87 37.88
N VAL A 37 7.33 -1.71 38.20
CA VAL A 37 6.10 -1.24 37.55
C VAL A 37 6.50 -0.44 36.32
N VAL A 38 5.91 -0.78 35.19
CA VAL A 38 6.21 -0.16 33.90
C VAL A 38 4.93 0.45 33.33
N GLU A 39 5.06 1.64 32.74
CA GLU A 39 3.98 2.28 32.00
C GLU A 39 4.11 1.90 30.53
N ILE A 40 3.03 1.39 29.94
CA ILE A 40 3.00 0.95 28.55
C ILE A 40 1.85 1.59 27.77
N LEU A 41 2.11 1.84 26.50
CA LEU A 41 1.10 2.23 25.50
C LEU A 41 0.63 0.97 24.77
N ALA A 42 -0.68 0.72 24.81
CA ALA A 42 -1.27 -0.48 24.22
C ALA A 42 -2.64 -0.21 23.60
N THR A 43 -2.87 -0.77 22.41
CA THR A 43 -4.17 -0.72 21.75
C THR A 43 -5.08 -1.81 22.30
N TYR A 44 -6.25 -1.44 22.78
CA TYR A 44 -7.24 -2.38 23.31
C TYR A 44 -7.84 -3.24 22.20
N LYS A 45 -7.76 -4.57 22.32
CA LYS A 45 -8.47 -5.52 21.44
C LYS A 45 -9.73 -6.10 22.08
N GLY A 46 -9.69 -6.35 23.38
CA GLY A 46 -10.80 -7.02 24.05
C GLY A 46 -10.52 -7.37 25.49
N ARG A 47 -11.51 -7.96 26.15
CA ARG A 47 -11.42 -8.46 27.51
C ARG A 47 -12.17 -9.77 27.63
N VAL A 48 -11.56 -10.74 28.31
CA VAL A 48 -12.20 -12.02 28.64
C VAL A 48 -12.03 -12.26 30.15
N GLY A 49 -13.09 -12.10 30.94
CA GLY A 49 -13.02 -12.25 32.39
C GLY A 49 -12.03 -11.27 33.05
N GLN A 50 -10.94 -11.78 33.61
CA GLN A 50 -9.85 -10.98 34.22
C GLN A 50 -8.60 -10.87 33.33
N THR A 51 -8.72 -11.13 32.03
CA THR A 51 -7.64 -10.95 31.08
C THR A 51 -7.97 -9.84 30.08
N LEU A 52 -6.96 -9.05 29.76
CA LEU A 52 -6.97 -7.97 28.79
C LEU A 52 -6.22 -8.42 27.54
N LEU A 53 -6.90 -8.34 26.40
CA LEU A 53 -6.31 -8.57 25.09
C LEU A 53 -5.85 -7.23 24.54
N VAL A 54 -4.56 -7.13 24.24
CA VAL A 54 -3.95 -5.95 23.63
C VAL A 54 -3.31 -6.33 22.31
N GLU A 55 -3.24 -5.38 21.40
CA GLU A 55 -2.61 -5.56 20.10
C GLU A 55 -1.11 -5.82 20.25
N GLY A 56 -0.62 -6.95 19.70
CA GLY A 56 0.81 -7.25 19.58
C GLY A 56 1.43 -8.06 20.69
N LEU A 57 0.65 -8.38 21.71
CA LEU A 57 1.02 -9.44 22.64
C LEU A 57 0.28 -10.70 22.26
N GLU A 58 1.04 -11.79 22.13
CA GLU A 58 0.47 -13.13 22.01
C GLU A 58 -0.17 -13.55 23.34
N GLU A 59 0.44 -13.18 24.45
CA GLU A 59 -0.07 -13.47 25.78
C GLU A 59 -0.97 -12.35 26.32
N PRO A 60 -2.17 -12.70 26.83
CA PRO A 60 -3.05 -11.72 27.43
C PRO A 60 -2.50 -11.19 28.76
N LEU A 61 -2.71 -9.90 29.02
CA LEU A 61 -2.34 -9.29 30.30
C LEU A 61 -3.40 -9.62 31.36
N ARG A 62 -3.01 -9.92 32.60
CA ARG A 62 -3.98 -10.09 33.68
C ARG A 62 -4.43 -8.75 34.23
N LEU A 63 -5.70 -8.62 34.59
CA LEU A 63 -6.25 -7.45 35.25
C LEU A 63 -6.22 -7.68 36.77
N ALA A 64 -5.58 -6.79 37.50
CA ALA A 64 -5.73 -6.77 38.95
C ALA A 64 -7.21 -6.58 39.32
N PRO A 65 -7.73 -7.21 40.39
CA PRO A 65 -9.15 -7.11 40.77
C PRO A 65 -9.63 -5.67 40.98
N ILE A 66 -8.72 -4.77 41.37
CA ILE A 66 -8.99 -3.35 41.61
C ILE A 66 -8.92 -2.50 40.34
N CYS A 67 -8.34 -3.02 39.26
CA CYS A 67 -8.12 -2.27 38.03
C CYS A 67 -9.43 -2.11 37.26
N ARG A 68 -9.81 -0.85 36.99
CA ARG A 68 -10.97 -0.52 36.15
C ARG A 68 -10.49 -0.10 34.77
N LEU A 69 -11.03 -0.73 33.74
CA LEU A 69 -10.80 -0.28 32.37
C LEU A 69 -11.66 0.95 32.08
N PRO A 70 -11.14 1.94 31.32
CA PRO A 70 -11.95 3.05 30.85
C PRO A 70 -13.10 2.54 29.98
N ARG A 71 -14.23 3.27 30.00
CA ARG A 71 -15.41 2.91 29.20
C ARG A 71 -15.05 3.01 27.72
N ARG A 72 -15.37 1.96 26.94
CA ARG A 72 -15.24 1.98 25.48
C ARG A 72 -16.21 3.05 24.94
N GLY A 73 -15.67 4.07 24.29
CA GLY A 73 -16.46 5.06 23.58
C GLY A 73 -16.98 4.49 22.25
N LYS A 74 -17.12 5.35 21.25
CA LYS A 74 -17.42 4.92 19.86
C LYS A 74 -16.21 4.33 19.12
N GLU A 75 -15.02 4.43 19.72
CA GLU A 75 -13.77 3.92 19.13
C GLU A 75 -13.71 2.40 19.20
N GLU A 76 -13.42 1.76 18.07
CA GLU A 76 -13.27 0.31 17.99
C GLU A 76 -12.04 -0.17 18.76
N ALA A 77 -10.91 0.55 18.70
CA ALA A 77 -9.65 0.13 19.33
C ALA A 77 -8.97 1.31 20.05
N PRO A 78 -9.44 1.72 21.24
CA PRO A 78 -8.86 2.87 21.93
C PRO A 78 -7.43 2.58 22.38
N LEU A 79 -6.57 3.59 22.25
CA LEU A 79 -5.22 3.56 22.80
C LEU A 79 -5.27 3.81 24.31
N LEU A 80 -4.65 2.90 25.06
CA LEU A 80 -4.62 2.92 26.52
C LEU A 80 -3.20 3.14 27.03
N GLU A 81 -3.11 3.85 28.15
CA GLU A 81 -1.93 3.89 29.00
C GLU A 81 -2.15 2.91 30.15
N LEU A 82 -1.30 1.89 30.24
CA LEU A 82 -1.42 0.83 31.24
C LEU A 82 -0.23 0.88 32.18
N LYS A 83 -0.47 0.78 33.48
CA LYS A 83 0.58 0.43 34.44
C LYS A 83 0.57 -1.07 34.64
N VAL A 84 1.67 -1.72 34.33
CA VAL A 84 1.83 -3.18 34.44
C VAL A 84 2.92 -3.54 35.43
N LEU A 85 2.71 -4.63 36.15
CA LEU A 85 3.64 -5.22 37.11
C LEU A 85 4.04 -6.61 36.63
N VAL A 86 5.34 -6.92 36.68
CA VAL A 86 5.86 -8.27 36.50
C VAL A 86 5.50 -9.11 37.72
N CYS A 87 4.69 -10.16 37.53
CA CYS A 87 4.31 -11.09 38.60
C CYS A 87 5.20 -12.34 38.67
N GLY A 88 6.12 -12.51 37.71
CA GLY A 88 7.07 -13.63 37.66
C GLY A 88 6.86 -14.54 36.44
N PRO A 89 7.53 -15.71 36.39
CA PRO A 89 7.34 -16.67 35.30
C PRO A 89 5.95 -17.32 35.40
N GLY A 90 5.15 -17.13 34.36
CA GLY A 90 3.87 -17.79 34.11
C GLY A 90 4.05 -19.12 33.37
N ARG A 91 2.92 -19.75 32.99
CA ARG A 91 2.93 -21.06 32.31
C ARG A 91 3.57 -21.03 30.92
N ASN A 92 3.57 -19.88 30.25
CA ASN A 92 4.03 -19.73 28.86
C ASN A 92 5.08 -18.61 28.67
N GLY A 93 5.44 -17.88 29.73
CA GLY A 93 6.27 -16.69 29.59
C GLY A 93 6.30 -15.86 30.87
N ILE A 94 6.55 -14.55 30.75
CA ILE A 94 6.48 -13.61 31.88
C ILE A 94 5.02 -13.21 32.08
N GLU A 95 4.49 -13.42 33.28
CA GLU A 95 3.12 -13.01 33.61
C GLU A 95 3.08 -11.54 34.00
N TRP A 96 2.36 -10.74 33.21
CA TRP A 96 2.15 -9.32 33.45
C TRP A 96 0.76 -9.04 34.00
N THR A 97 0.67 -8.22 35.05
CA THR A 97 -0.60 -7.78 35.64
C THR A 97 -0.77 -6.28 35.50
N VAL A 98 -1.85 -5.87 34.84
CA VAL A 98 -2.33 -4.49 34.76
C VAL A 98 -2.90 -4.08 36.12
N ILE A 99 -2.26 -3.08 36.72
CA ILE A 99 -2.66 -2.53 38.02
C ILE A 99 -3.46 -1.23 37.86
N SER A 100 -3.27 -0.52 36.75
CA SER A 100 -4.04 0.68 36.37
C SER A 100 -4.18 0.77 34.85
N ALA A 101 -5.29 1.33 34.39
CA ALA A 101 -5.55 1.60 32.98
C ALA A 101 -6.19 2.98 32.80
N GLY A 102 -5.54 3.84 32.02
CA GLY A 102 -6.01 5.16 31.61
C GLY A 102 -6.33 5.19 30.12
N ARG A 103 -7.28 6.03 29.73
CA ARG A 103 -7.48 6.38 28.32
C ARG A 103 -6.54 7.54 27.98
N ILE A 104 -5.95 7.50 26.80
CA ILE A 104 -5.15 8.61 26.29
C ILE A 104 -6.08 9.59 25.58
N ASP A 105 -6.16 10.81 26.10
CA ASP A 105 -7.06 11.85 25.55
C ASP A 105 -6.56 12.42 24.21
N ALA A 106 -5.24 12.43 24.00
CA ALA A 106 -4.61 12.86 22.75
C ALA A 106 -3.72 11.74 22.15
N PRO A 107 -4.31 10.71 21.52
CA PRO A 107 -3.54 9.59 20.95
C PRO A 107 -2.46 10.05 19.97
N SER A 108 -2.75 11.02 19.11
CA SER A 108 -1.79 11.54 18.12
C SER A 108 -0.52 12.12 18.77
N ALA A 109 -0.65 12.86 19.89
CA ALA A 109 0.49 13.43 20.59
C ALA A 109 1.35 12.35 21.28
N ALA A 110 0.70 11.33 21.86
CA ALA A 110 1.42 10.19 22.43
C ALA A 110 2.23 9.46 21.36
N VAL A 111 1.68 9.34 20.16
CA VAL A 111 2.30 8.65 19.02
C VAL A 111 3.44 9.46 18.45
N GLU A 112 3.27 10.77 18.25
CA GLU A 112 4.34 11.67 17.80
C GLU A 112 5.57 11.55 18.72
N LYS A 113 5.34 11.50 20.04
CA LYS A 113 6.42 11.26 21.00
C LYS A 113 7.12 9.91 20.80
N GLN A 114 6.38 8.84 20.47
CA GLN A 114 6.97 7.54 20.15
C GLN A 114 7.74 7.54 18.83
N ILE A 115 7.29 8.33 17.84
CA ILE A 115 8.00 8.51 16.56
C ILE A 115 9.34 9.20 16.81
N GLU A 116 9.36 10.30 17.57
CA GLU A 116 10.59 10.98 17.97
C GLU A 116 11.54 10.01 18.69
N ARG A 117 11.01 9.22 19.63
CA ARG A 117 11.80 8.20 20.33
C ARG A 117 12.33 7.11 19.40
N ALA A 118 11.56 6.70 18.38
CA ALA A 118 12.01 5.71 17.40
C ALA A 118 13.15 6.25 16.52
N ILE A 119 13.12 7.53 16.17
CA ILE A 119 14.17 8.21 15.42
C ILE A 119 15.48 8.19 16.21
N ASP A 120 15.41 8.52 17.50
CA ASP A 120 16.58 8.60 18.39
C ASP A 120 17.07 7.23 18.89
N ALA A 121 16.17 6.24 18.97
CA ALA A 121 16.49 4.90 19.42
C ALA A 121 17.37 4.14 18.40
N ARG A 122 18.14 3.16 18.91
CA ARG A 122 18.99 2.28 18.10
C ARG A 122 18.75 0.81 18.43
N GLY A 123 19.07 -0.07 17.47
CA GLY A 123 19.02 -1.52 17.65
C GLY A 123 17.60 -2.03 17.92
N SER A 124 17.49 -3.06 18.77
CA SER A 124 16.23 -3.76 19.05
C SER A 124 15.12 -2.85 19.59
N ARG A 125 15.46 -1.81 20.36
CA ARG A 125 14.47 -0.85 20.88
C ARG A 125 13.76 -0.11 19.76
N ARG A 126 14.51 0.43 18.79
CA ARG A 126 13.92 1.09 17.61
C ARG A 126 12.99 0.12 16.89
N ALA A 127 13.45 -1.09 16.60
CA ALA A 127 12.64 -2.10 15.90
C ALA A 127 11.29 -2.38 16.59
N GLN A 128 11.26 -2.50 17.92
CA GLN A 128 10.02 -2.72 18.67
C GLN A 128 9.08 -1.50 18.64
N VAL A 129 9.60 -0.28 18.81
CA VAL A 129 8.77 0.93 18.71
C VAL A 129 8.17 1.07 17.31
N CYS A 130 8.99 0.82 16.27
CA CYS A 130 8.55 0.83 14.89
C CYS A 130 7.46 -0.21 14.61
N ARG A 131 7.63 -1.45 15.10
CA ARG A 131 6.64 -2.52 14.97
C ARG A 131 5.31 -2.13 15.62
N TRP A 132 5.37 -1.46 16.76
CA TRP A 132 4.17 -0.96 17.43
C TRP A 132 3.50 0.12 16.59
N LEU A 133 4.26 1.13 16.12
CA LEU A 133 3.75 2.24 15.31
C LEU A 133 3.03 1.77 14.05
N LEU A 134 3.57 0.76 13.35
CA LEU A 134 2.95 0.21 12.14
C LEU A 134 1.62 -0.51 12.42
N ARG A 135 1.41 -1.03 13.63
CA ARG A 135 0.18 -1.74 13.98
C ARG A 135 -1.00 -0.82 14.26
N LEU A 136 -0.76 0.48 14.33
CA LEU A 136 -1.74 1.44 14.80
C LEU A 136 -2.60 1.99 13.67
N ASP A 137 -3.90 1.74 13.75
CA ASP A 137 -4.88 2.11 12.72
C ASP A 137 -5.24 3.61 12.69
N PHE A 138 -4.70 4.43 13.61
CA PHE A 138 -4.94 5.88 13.61
C PHE A 138 -4.04 6.64 12.63
N LEU A 139 -3.02 6.00 12.05
CA LEU A 139 -2.20 6.61 11.02
C LEU A 139 -2.90 6.46 9.68
N ASP A 140 -3.09 7.56 8.97
CA ASP A 140 -3.49 7.50 7.57
C ASP A 140 -2.41 6.77 6.73
N ASP A 141 -2.80 6.21 5.59
CA ASP A 141 -1.91 5.41 4.74
C ASP A 141 -0.65 6.19 4.33
N ALA A 142 -0.75 7.52 4.15
CA ALA A 142 0.37 8.36 3.75
C ALA A 142 1.38 8.58 4.88
N ARG A 143 0.92 8.80 6.12
CA ARG A 143 1.79 8.89 7.30
C ARG A 143 2.39 7.54 7.64
N SER A 144 1.61 6.46 7.54
CA SER A 144 2.10 5.09 7.71
C SER A 144 3.22 4.77 6.72
N ALA A 145 3.04 5.15 5.45
CA ALA A 145 4.03 4.94 4.39
C ALA A 145 5.33 5.70 4.66
N ARG A 146 5.23 6.99 4.99
CA ARG A 146 6.39 7.83 5.33
C ARG A 146 7.11 7.30 6.57
N LEU A 147 6.37 7.00 7.62
CA LEU A 147 6.92 6.50 8.87
C LEU A 147 7.63 5.16 8.67
N TRP A 148 7.02 4.25 7.90
CA TRP A 148 7.66 2.98 7.56
C TRP A 148 8.95 3.17 6.74
N ALA A 149 8.96 4.11 5.79
CA ALA A 149 10.15 4.42 4.99
C ALA A 149 11.25 5.10 5.82
N ASP A 150 10.91 6.05 6.70
CA ASP A 150 11.87 6.78 7.55
C ASP A 150 12.44 5.89 8.66
N LEU A 151 11.62 4.98 9.17
CA LEU A 151 12.01 4.04 10.22
C LEU A 151 12.71 2.80 9.69
N ALA A 152 12.66 2.57 8.39
CA ALA A 152 13.31 1.46 7.72
C ALA A 152 14.74 1.26 8.24
N PRO A 153 15.04 0.12 8.89
CA PRO A 153 16.40 -0.14 9.30
C PRO A 153 17.26 -0.28 8.05
N SER A 154 18.48 0.25 8.05
CA SER A 154 19.52 -0.31 7.18
C SER A 154 19.70 -1.76 7.64
N PRO A 155 19.22 -2.76 6.89
CA PRO A 155 19.08 -4.09 7.43
C PRO A 155 20.48 -4.66 7.70
N ARG A 156 20.68 -5.10 8.95
CA ARG A 156 21.95 -5.67 9.41
C ARG A 156 22.02 -7.17 9.15
N SER A 157 20.86 -7.79 8.90
CA SER A 157 20.70 -9.20 8.58
C SER A 157 19.60 -9.40 7.53
N HIS A 158 19.63 -10.56 6.89
CA HIS A 158 18.59 -10.99 5.95
C HIS A 158 17.22 -11.12 6.63
N GLU A 159 17.18 -11.64 7.86
CA GLU A 159 15.95 -11.86 8.61
C GLU A 159 15.25 -10.54 8.97
N ASP A 160 16.02 -9.54 9.41
CA ASP A 160 15.49 -8.19 9.70
C ASP A 160 14.85 -7.55 8.46
N ALA A 161 15.49 -7.71 7.29
CA ALA A 161 14.97 -7.21 6.03
C ALA A 161 13.62 -7.87 5.67
N LEU A 162 13.53 -9.19 5.84
CA LEU A 162 12.31 -9.94 5.54
C LEU A 162 11.16 -9.61 6.49
N GLU A 163 11.45 -9.47 7.79
CA GLU A 163 10.44 -9.06 8.77
C GLU A 163 9.89 -7.67 8.45
N TRP A 164 10.77 -6.72 8.12
CA TRP A 164 10.38 -5.36 7.79
C TRP A 164 9.55 -5.28 6.50
N LEU A 165 9.93 -6.06 5.49
CA LEU A 165 9.15 -6.21 4.25
C LEU A 165 7.76 -6.82 4.50
N ARG A 166 7.67 -7.82 5.39
CA ARG A 166 6.37 -8.41 5.76
C ARG A 166 5.49 -7.37 6.46
N ALA A 167 6.02 -6.66 7.44
CA ALA A 167 5.27 -5.63 8.17
C ALA A 167 4.83 -4.48 7.24
N GLY A 168 5.71 -4.06 6.32
CA GLY A 168 5.39 -3.06 5.30
C GLY A 168 4.27 -3.52 4.37
N ARG A 169 4.32 -4.75 3.86
CA ARG A 169 3.27 -5.29 2.98
C ARG A 169 1.92 -5.42 3.69
N GLU A 170 1.93 -5.86 4.95
CA GLU A 170 0.70 -6.01 5.75
C GLU A 170 -0.01 -4.66 5.94
N LYS A 171 0.76 -3.57 6.08
CA LYS A 171 0.20 -2.26 6.41
C LYS A 171 0.04 -1.31 5.24
N LEU A 172 0.92 -1.37 4.25
CA LEU A 172 0.93 -0.47 3.11
C LEU A 172 0.49 -1.13 1.81
N GLY A 173 0.22 -2.44 1.83
CA GLY A 173 -0.04 -3.21 0.61
C GLY A 173 1.08 -3.04 -0.41
N ASN A 174 0.71 -2.81 -1.66
CA ASN A 174 1.63 -2.52 -2.77
C ASN A 174 1.77 -1.02 -3.05
N SER A 175 1.72 -0.18 -2.02
CA SER A 175 1.87 1.27 -2.20
C SER A 175 3.20 1.62 -2.92
N PRO A 176 3.26 2.75 -3.65
CA PRO A 176 4.48 3.19 -4.31
C PRO A 176 5.68 3.32 -3.37
N ASP A 177 5.45 3.75 -2.12
CA ASP A 177 6.51 3.88 -1.11
C ASP A 177 7.04 2.51 -0.65
N PHE A 178 6.16 1.53 -0.47
CA PHE A 178 6.55 0.15 -0.20
C PHE A 178 7.42 -0.42 -1.33
N LEU A 179 6.96 -0.28 -2.59
CA LEU A 179 7.68 -0.78 -3.76
C LEU A 179 9.03 -0.09 -3.98
N ARG A 180 9.12 1.21 -3.68
CA ARG A 180 10.39 1.95 -3.74
C ARG A 180 11.41 1.37 -2.76
N TYR A 181 11.01 1.17 -1.52
CA TYR A 181 11.89 0.59 -0.50
C TYR A 181 12.27 -0.86 -0.77
N VAL A 182 11.35 -1.67 -1.33
CA VAL A 182 11.67 -3.01 -1.83
C VAL A 182 12.85 -2.96 -2.81
N GLY A 183 12.85 -1.98 -3.72
CA GLY A 183 13.96 -1.71 -4.62
C GLY A 183 15.26 -1.34 -3.90
N GLU A 184 15.18 -0.46 -2.91
CA GLU A 184 16.33 -0.03 -2.09
C GLU A 184 16.94 -1.22 -1.31
N ILE A 185 16.13 -2.05 -0.66
CA ILE A 185 16.59 -3.30 -0.02
C ILE A 185 17.22 -4.24 -1.05
N HIS A 186 16.55 -4.49 -2.17
CA HIS A 186 17.06 -5.42 -3.18
C HIS A 186 18.43 -4.98 -3.73
N GLN A 187 18.66 -3.67 -3.84
CA GLN A 187 19.94 -3.10 -4.27
C GLN A 187 21.03 -3.14 -3.18
N ALA A 188 20.67 -2.95 -1.91
CA ALA A 188 21.64 -2.74 -0.82
C ALA A 188 22.26 -4.01 -0.19
N HIS A 189 21.82 -5.24 -0.52
CA HIS A 189 22.06 -6.42 0.35
C HIS A 189 22.92 -7.58 -0.17
N ILE A 190 23.42 -8.33 0.82
CA ILE A 190 23.97 -9.70 0.78
C ILE A 190 22.79 -10.69 0.81
N ASP A 191 22.78 -11.68 -0.09
CA ASP A 191 21.67 -12.62 -0.38
C ASP A 191 20.46 -12.07 -1.17
N LYS A 192 20.74 -11.45 -2.32
CA LYS A 192 19.73 -11.11 -3.34
C LYS A 192 18.79 -12.29 -3.69
N PRO A 193 19.27 -13.54 -3.85
CA PRO A 193 18.40 -14.67 -4.18
C PRO A 193 17.30 -14.95 -3.14
N GLY A 194 17.62 -14.85 -1.84
CA GLY A 194 16.64 -15.03 -0.78
C GLY A 194 15.55 -13.96 -0.79
N ILE A 195 15.96 -12.69 -0.97
CA ILE A 195 15.03 -11.55 -1.06
C ILE A 195 14.14 -11.69 -2.29
N GLU A 196 14.71 -11.96 -3.47
CA GLU A 196 13.94 -12.16 -4.71
C GLU A 196 12.91 -13.29 -4.60
N ARG A 197 13.29 -14.41 -3.97
CA ARG A 197 12.37 -15.53 -3.72
C ARG A 197 11.19 -15.07 -2.88
N ARG A 198 11.43 -14.27 -1.84
CA ARG A 198 10.35 -13.75 -0.98
C ARG A 198 9.48 -12.75 -1.72
N LEU A 199 10.06 -11.84 -2.49
CA LEU A 199 9.31 -10.84 -3.27
C LEU A 199 8.41 -11.52 -4.31
N ARG A 200 8.88 -12.60 -4.95
CA ARG A 200 8.03 -13.43 -5.83
C ARG A 200 6.89 -14.14 -5.09
N GLN A 201 7.13 -14.62 -3.86
CA GLN A 201 6.05 -15.14 -2.99
C GLN A 201 5.07 -14.04 -2.57
N MET A 202 5.49 -12.77 -2.65
CA MET A 202 4.62 -11.61 -2.48
C MET A 202 3.97 -11.15 -3.78
N GLU A 203 4.03 -11.95 -4.85
CA GLU A 203 3.45 -11.63 -6.16
C GLU A 203 3.99 -10.32 -6.76
N LEU A 204 5.21 -9.96 -6.38
CA LEU A 204 5.91 -8.82 -6.95
C LEU A 204 6.78 -9.27 -8.12
N VAL A 205 6.77 -8.45 -9.16
CA VAL A 205 7.51 -8.65 -10.41
C VAL A 205 8.59 -7.58 -10.52
N ASN A 206 9.82 -8.00 -10.81
CA ASN A 206 10.93 -7.12 -11.11
C ASN A 206 11.08 -7.01 -12.63
N ASP A 207 11.11 -5.79 -13.16
CA ASP A 207 11.26 -5.52 -14.59
C ASP A 207 12.69 -5.08 -15.01
N GLY A 208 13.65 -5.27 -14.11
CA GLY A 208 15.05 -4.87 -14.26
C GLY A 208 15.38 -3.53 -13.60
N GLU A 209 14.40 -2.64 -13.47
CA GLU A 209 14.59 -1.30 -12.90
C GLU A 209 13.86 -1.14 -11.57
N ARG A 210 12.65 -1.71 -11.47
CA ARG A 210 11.75 -1.53 -10.31
C ARG A 210 10.96 -2.80 -10.04
N TRP A 211 10.47 -2.87 -8.80
CA TRP A 211 9.49 -3.87 -8.39
C TRP A 211 8.08 -3.30 -8.53
N HIS A 212 7.17 -4.13 -9.00
CA HIS A 212 5.75 -3.82 -9.19
C HIS A 212 4.92 -4.97 -8.66
N ASP A 213 3.66 -4.71 -8.37
CA ASP A 213 2.69 -5.79 -8.32
C ASP A 213 2.27 -6.20 -9.75
N SER A 214 1.54 -7.32 -9.84
CA SER A 214 1.07 -7.85 -11.13
C SER A 214 0.28 -6.82 -11.94
N GLU A 215 -0.61 -6.07 -11.30
CA GLU A 215 -1.42 -5.06 -11.99
C GLU A 215 -0.58 -3.88 -12.49
N GLY A 216 0.30 -3.33 -11.65
CA GLY A 216 1.21 -2.25 -12.01
C GLY A 216 2.16 -2.66 -13.13
N PHE A 217 2.66 -3.91 -13.09
CA PHE A 217 3.49 -4.47 -14.15
C PHE A 217 2.72 -4.55 -15.48
N LEU A 218 1.50 -5.09 -15.47
CA LEU A 218 0.65 -5.16 -16.66
C LEU A 218 0.34 -3.76 -17.21
N ARG A 219 -0.04 -2.81 -16.35
CA ARG A 219 -0.32 -1.43 -16.74
C ARG A 219 0.90 -0.76 -17.39
N ARG A 220 2.11 -1.00 -16.89
CA ARG A 220 3.36 -0.53 -17.51
C ARG A 220 3.56 -1.11 -18.90
N LEU A 221 3.19 -2.38 -19.12
CA LEU A 221 3.19 -3.02 -20.43
C LEU A 221 2.04 -2.57 -21.35
N GLY A 222 1.20 -1.63 -20.91
CA GLY A 222 0.08 -1.13 -21.70
C GLY A 222 -1.13 -2.06 -21.71
N VAL A 223 -1.19 -3.04 -20.81
CA VAL A 223 -2.26 -4.05 -20.73
C VAL A 223 -2.89 -4.09 -19.34
N ILE A 224 -4.12 -4.59 -19.24
CA ILE A 224 -4.77 -4.90 -17.97
C ILE A 224 -5.50 -6.23 -18.09
N GLU A 225 -5.76 -6.88 -16.97
CA GLU A 225 -6.60 -8.06 -16.93
C GLU A 225 -8.07 -7.66 -16.73
N ARG A 226 -8.96 -8.13 -17.62
CA ARG A 226 -10.41 -7.96 -17.54
C ARG A 226 -11.06 -9.32 -17.75
N ASP A 227 -11.83 -9.79 -16.77
CA ASP A 227 -12.52 -11.09 -16.80
C ASP A 227 -11.59 -12.27 -17.15
N GLY A 228 -10.36 -12.28 -16.60
CA GLY A 228 -9.37 -13.33 -16.85
C GLY A 228 -8.66 -13.25 -18.21
N THR A 229 -8.87 -12.18 -18.98
CA THR A 229 -8.22 -11.95 -20.27
C THR A 229 -7.36 -10.70 -20.23
N LEU A 230 -6.14 -10.76 -20.80
CA LEU A 230 -5.31 -9.57 -20.98
C LEU A 230 -5.81 -8.73 -22.15
N VAL A 231 -6.15 -7.48 -21.88
CA VAL A 231 -6.66 -6.51 -22.84
C VAL A 231 -5.76 -5.28 -22.82
N THR A 232 -5.53 -4.66 -23.98
CA THR A 232 -4.75 -3.42 -24.01
C THR A 232 -5.52 -2.29 -23.31
N LEU A 233 -4.81 -1.45 -22.57
CA LEU A 233 -5.36 -0.25 -21.93
C LEU A 233 -6.07 0.65 -22.96
N GLU A 234 -5.54 0.67 -24.18
CA GLU A 234 -6.14 1.36 -25.31
C GLU A 234 -7.52 0.82 -25.67
N ARG A 235 -7.65 -0.50 -25.83
CA ARG A 235 -8.93 -1.11 -26.15
C ARG A 235 -9.95 -0.84 -25.06
N VAL A 236 -9.54 -0.91 -23.80
CA VAL A 236 -10.41 -0.59 -22.66
C VAL A 236 -10.87 0.87 -22.72
N ARG A 237 -9.95 1.82 -22.95
CA ARG A 237 -10.30 3.24 -23.12
C ARG A 237 -11.25 3.49 -24.28
N LEU A 238 -11.08 2.78 -25.39
CA LEU A 238 -11.99 2.86 -26.54
C LEU A 238 -13.37 2.28 -26.21
N GLU A 239 -13.43 1.12 -25.56
CA GLU A 239 -14.68 0.50 -25.10
C GLU A 239 -15.43 1.40 -24.11
N ASP A 240 -14.73 2.01 -23.17
CA ASP A 240 -15.30 2.95 -22.19
C ASP A 240 -15.79 4.23 -22.87
N ALA A 241 -15.04 4.77 -23.85
CA ALA A 241 -15.46 5.92 -24.64
C ALA A 241 -16.72 5.62 -25.48
N VAL A 242 -16.81 4.42 -26.08
CA VAL A 242 -17.99 3.98 -26.82
C VAL A 242 -19.19 3.81 -25.89
N THR A 243 -19.00 3.19 -24.73
CA THR A 243 -20.06 3.00 -23.74
C THR A 243 -20.61 4.35 -23.29
N THR A 244 -19.72 5.27 -22.90
CA THR A 244 -20.09 6.63 -22.49
C THR A 244 -20.80 7.39 -23.62
N TRP A 245 -20.40 7.17 -24.88
CA TRP A 245 -21.03 7.78 -26.05
C TRP A 245 -22.45 7.28 -26.30
N VAL A 246 -22.68 5.96 -26.16
CA VAL A 246 -24.01 5.35 -26.28
C VAL A 246 -24.94 5.90 -25.19
N ASP A 247 -24.46 5.91 -23.94
CA ASP A 247 -25.23 6.40 -22.80
C ASP A 247 -25.52 7.92 -22.90
N GLY A 248 -24.62 8.66 -23.54
CA GLY A 248 -24.73 10.11 -23.77
C GLY A 248 -25.56 10.53 -24.99
N GLY A 249 -26.27 9.62 -25.65
CA GLY A 249 -27.17 9.95 -26.77
C GLY A 249 -26.51 10.06 -28.15
N GLY A 250 -25.29 9.56 -28.32
CA GLY A 250 -24.80 9.13 -29.63
C GLY A 250 -24.36 10.22 -30.63
N ASN A 251 -23.71 11.31 -30.21
CA ASN A 251 -23.15 12.31 -31.14
C ASN A 251 -21.75 11.92 -31.66
N ARG A 252 -21.61 11.72 -32.97
CA ARG A 252 -20.35 11.32 -33.64
C ARG A 252 -19.18 12.26 -33.35
N GLU A 253 -19.42 13.57 -33.22
CA GLU A 253 -18.36 14.54 -32.94
C GLU A 253 -17.84 14.40 -31.50
N THR A 254 -18.72 14.08 -30.55
CA THR A 254 -18.34 13.81 -29.15
C THR A 254 -17.47 12.55 -29.05
N LEU A 255 -17.85 11.46 -29.72
CA LEU A 255 -17.01 10.24 -29.75
C LEU A 255 -15.64 10.56 -30.36
N ARG A 256 -15.61 11.34 -31.44
CA ARG A 256 -14.36 11.74 -32.10
C ARG A 256 -13.45 12.53 -31.17
N GLN A 257 -14.00 13.44 -30.36
CA GLN A 257 -13.24 14.16 -29.33
C GLN A 257 -12.69 13.23 -28.25
N MET A 258 -13.47 12.24 -27.80
CA MET A 258 -13.03 11.27 -26.79
C MET A 258 -11.88 10.39 -27.29
N ILE A 259 -11.88 10.02 -28.57
CA ILE A 259 -10.83 9.19 -29.18
C ILE A 259 -9.71 10.02 -29.83
N LYS A 260 -9.74 11.35 -29.74
CA LYS A 260 -8.73 12.24 -30.34
C LYS A 260 -7.29 11.87 -29.94
N PRO A 261 -6.98 11.55 -28.67
CA PRO A 261 -5.62 11.15 -28.29
C PRO A 261 -5.14 9.86 -28.98
N HIS A 262 -6.05 8.97 -29.37
CA HIS A 262 -5.72 7.79 -30.17
C HIS A 262 -5.43 8.17 -31.62
N ILE A 263 -6.28 9.02 -32.22
CA ILE A 263 -6.08 9.55 -33.58
C ILE A 263 -4.73 10.28 -33.71
N ASP A 264 -4.44 11.20 -32.80
CA ASP A 264 -3.20 11.99 -32.82
C ASP A 264 -1.95 11.08 -32.73
N ARG A 265 -2.05 9.95 -32.02
CA ARG A 265 -0.97 8.95 -31.95
C ARG A 265 -0.77 8.19 -33.25
N LEU A 266 -1.86 7.69 -33.87
CA LEU A 266 -1.79 7.03 -35.18
C LEU A 266 -1.09 7.93 -36.21
N ILE A 267 -1.43 9.21 -36.21
CA ILE A 267 -0.79 10.22 -37.06
C ILE A 267 0.70 10.32 -36.76
N SER A 268 1.09 10.43 -35.49
CA SER A 268 2.50 10.54 -35.09
C SER A 268 3.34 9.29 -35.43
N GLU A 269 2.72 8.12 -35.44
CA GLU A 269 3.33 6.84 -35.82
C GLU A 269 3.33 6.64 -37.35
N GLY A 270 2.76 7.58 -38.11
CA GLY A 270 2.64 7.48 -39.56
C GLY A 270 1.72 6.35 -39.99
N THR A 271 0.71 6.01 -39.18
CA THR A 271 -0.26 4.94 -39.45
C THR A 271 -1.58 5.53 -39.93
N VAL A 272 -2.09 5.06 -41.07
CA VAL A 272 -3.42 5.43 -41.57
C VAL A 272 -4.38 4.25 -41.43
N ALA A 273 -5.43 4.45 -40.63
CA ALA A 273 -6.46 3.46 -40.35
C ALA A 273 -7.85 3.92 -40.79
N ALA A 274 -8.80 2.99 -40.87
CA ALA A 274 -10.20 3.29 -41.17
C ALA A 274 -10.79 4.28 -40.15
N GLY A 275 -11.57 5.26 -40.64
CA GLY A 275 -12.21 6.30 -39.82
C GLY A 275 -11.43 7.62 -39.71
N LEU A 276 -10.17 7.67 -40.16
CA LEU A 276 -9.41 8.91 -40.26
C LEU A 276 -9.96 9.82 -41.36
N LYS A 277 -9.88 11.14 -41.17
CA LYS A 277 -10.29 12.18 -42.14
C LYS A 277 -9.14 12.53 -43.09
N ARG A 278 -9.45 13.13 -44.25
CA ARG A 278 -8.45 13.63 -45.23
C ARG A 278 -7.27 14.34 -44.58
N GLU A 279 -7.54 15.31 -43.72
CA GLU A 279 -6.52 16.14 -43.05
C GLU A 279 -5.57 15.29 -42.19
N GLU A 280 -6.09 14.25 -41.55
CA GLU A 280 -5.32 13.34 -40.68
C GLU A 280 -4.46 12.38 -41.51
N VAL A 281 -4.94 11.95 -42.67
CA VAL A 281 -4.14 11.19 -43.64
C VAL A 281 -2.97 12.06 -44.14
N VAL A 282 -3.24 13.31 -44.51
CA VAL A 282 -2.18 14.23 -44.94
C VAL A 282 -1.19 14.49 -43.80
N ALA A 283 -1.66 14.60 -42.56
CA ALA A 283 -0.78 14.75 -41.41
C ALA A 283 0.10 13.52 -41.17
N ALA A 284 -0.42 12.30 -41.41
CA ALA A 284 0.31 11.05 -41.18
C ALA A 284 1.28 10.70 -42.32
N TRP A 285 0.87 10.84 -43.58
CA TRP A 285 1.61 10.36 -44.76
C TRP A 285 2.10 11.50 -45.68
N GLY A 286 1.80 12.75 -45.36
CA GLY A 286 2.10 13.90 -46.21
C GLY A 286 1.09 14.05 -47.37
N THR A 287 1.41 14.95 -48.30
CA THR A 287 0.53 15.21 -49.45
C THR A 287 0.62 14.05 -50.45
N PRO A 288 -0.51 13.52 -50.96
CA PRO A 288 -0.48 12.45 -51.97
C PRO A 288 0.15 12.94 -53.28
N GLU A 289 0.83 12.02 -53.97
CA GLU A 289 1.39 12.26 -55.31
C GLU A 289 0.29 12.31 -56.37
N GLN A 290 -0.77 11.52 -56.18
CA GLN A 290 -1.91 11.44 -57.08
C GLN A 290 -3.21 11.25 -56.32
N VAL A 291 -4.27 11.92 -56.79
CA VAL A 291 -5.65 11.74 -56.32
C VAL A 291 -6.54 11.42 -57.51
N THR A 292 -7.30 10.32 -57.43
CA THR A 292 -8.25 9.89 -58.46
C THR A 292 -9.62 9.60 -57.87
N TRP A 293 -10.65 9.69 -58.70
CA TRP A 293 -11.99 9.25 -58.35
C TRP A 293 -12.23 7.86 -58.93
N LEU A 294 -12.54 6.92 -58.06
CA LEU A 294 -12.78 5.52 -58.39
C LEU A 294 -14.26 5.21 -58.19
N ARG A 295 -14.81 4.39 -59.09
CA ARG A 295 -16.19 3.94 -59.02
C ARG A 295 -16.23 2.42 -58.88
N ARG A 296 -16.94 1.93 -57.86
CA ARG A 296 -17.17 0.49 -57.64
C ARG A 296 -18.64 0.28 -57.37
N GLY A 297 -19.33 -0.30 -58.36
CA GLY A 297 -20.79 -0.37 -58.36
C GLY A 297 -21.42 1.04 -58.37
N ASN A 298 -22.30 1.29 -57.40
CA ASN A 298 -22.97 2.58 -57.21
C ASN A 298 -22.22 3.53 -56.27
N SER A 299 -21.07 3.13 -55.75
CA SER A 299 -20.28 3.95 -54.82
C SER A 299 -19.13 4.65 -55.54
N LEU A 300 -18.93 5.92 -55.20
CA LEU A 300 -17.81 6.75 -55.63
C LEU A 300 -16.87 6.93 -54.43
N PHE A 301 -15.57 6.78 -54.64
CA PHE A 301 -14.56 6.97 -53.61
C PHE A 301 -13.32 7.64 -54.20
N GLU A 302 -12.56 8.29 -53.32
CA GLU A 302 -11.28 8.90 -53.66
C GLU A 302 -10.17 7.86 -53.47
N GLY A 303 -9.32 7.67 -54.46
CA GLY A 303 -8.06 6.94 -54.34
C GLY A 303 -6.90 7.93 -54.25
N TRP A 304 -6.15 7.88 -53.17
CA TRP A 304 -4.98 8.70 -52.92
C TRP A 304 -3.74 7.81 -52.92
N TYR A 305 -2.71 8.22 -53.64
CA TYR A 305 -1.54 7.39 -53.92
C TYR A 305 -0.23 8.10 -53.57
N TRP A 306 0.69 7.31 -53.02
CA TRP A 306 2.10 7.60 -52.84
C TRP A 306 2.90 6.47 -53.47
N SER A 307 4.20 6.69 -53.64
CA SER A 307 5.10 5.75 -54.32
C SER A 307 5.12 4.30 -53.77
N ARG A 308 4.63 4.05 -52.54
CA ARG A 308 4.46 2.68 -51.98
C ARG A 308 3.15 2.46 -51.21
N ARG A 309 2.27 3.45 -51.16
CA ARG A 309 1.11 3.45 -50.26
C ARG A 309 -0.11 3.92 -51.00
N GLU A 310 -1.27 3.41 -50.63
CA GLU A 310 -2.54 3.91 -51.13
C GLU A 310 -3.59 3.95 -50.02
N VAL A 311 -4.50 4.92 -50.13
CA VAL A 311 -5.68 4.96 -49.28
C VAL A 311 -6.90 5.26 -50.11
N HIS A 312 -8.01 4.63 -49.74
CA HIS A 312 -9.30 4.88 -50.34
C HIS A 312 -10.23 5.55 -49.32
N LEU A 313 -10.87 6.65 -49.73
CA LEU A 313 -11.75 7.45 -48.88
C LEU A 313 -13.17 7.51 -49.45
N VAL A 314 -14.16 7.41 -48.57
CA VAL A 314 -15.57 7.69 -48.86
C VAL A 314 -15.97 8.92 -48.05
N ASP A 315 -16.50 9.93 -48.72
CA ASP A 315 -16.89 11.22 -48.12
C ASP A 315 -15.78 11.84 -47.25
N GLY A 316 -14.52 11.70 -47.71
CA GLY A 316 -13.34 12.22 -47.02
C GLY A 316 -12.93 11.47 -45.76
N THR A 317 -13.47 10.27 -45.54
CA THR A 317 -13.09 9.36 -44.45
C THR A 317 -12.46 8.09 -45.01
N VAL A 318 -11.33 7.66 -44.45
CA VAL A 318 -10.66 6.42 -44.84
C VAL A 318 -11.56 5.22 -44.58
N PHE A 319 -11.74 4.38 -45.60
CA PHE A 319 -12.40 3.07 -45.42
C PHE A 319 -11.42 1.91 -45.57
N SER A 320 -10.36 2.07 -46.36
CA SER A 320 -9.29 1.09 -46.52
C SER A 320 -7.98 1.79 -46.83
N SER A 321 -6.89 1.29 -46.28
CA SER A 321 -5.51 1.70 -46.58
C SER A 321 -4.66 0.48 -46.89
N ASN A 322 -3.62 0.67 -47.68
CA ASN A 322 -2.56 -0.30 -47.92
C ASN A 322 -1.22 0.43 -47.76
N ASP A 323 -0.42 -0.05 -46.82
CA ASP A 323 0.86 0.54 -46.40
C ASP A 323 2.01 -0.43 -46.71
#